data_AF-A0A7J9HG96-F1
#
_entry.id   AF-A0A7J9HG96-F1
#
_cell.length_a   1.000
_cell.length_b   1.000
_cell.length_c   1.000
_cell.angle_alpha   90.00
_cell.angle_beta   90.00
_cell.angle_gamma   90.00
#
_symmetry.space_group_name_H-M   'P 1'
#
loop_
_entity.id
_entity.type
_entity.pdbx_description
1 polymer ?
#
loop_
_entity_poly.entity_id
_entity_poly.type
_entity_poly.pdbx_seq_one_letter_code
_entity_poly.pdbx_strand_id
1 'polypeptide(L)'
;VSSDTNEALDALKLAQESLKSEGVTVSNASSSNPGIPPSSLMAFLRKNSSTSGIVLEDFDTVFANKFYHSHLDDSANINSSAIVAAASLVARTLYVLASDKKDSTSSALSSINANASLVEELISCLLDCDPGLSCELVSSYITSVDTCPSHYVGVVLGEPSSTPSPNQVDDISRFVWNFLADRTSTPKGNTTVCSKDCSNNGGVCIRAETNGKGICVNSTTRYVPAYSTRLKLDSGTWKVLPPNSSDPMGMLDPVWTESNWNTIGLRVYTVQEAAYDRLVLLGGISVTVLAYLAIVLTRAYITKALKQD
;
A
#
# COMPACT_ATOMS: atom_id res chain seq x y z
N VAL A 1 -3.29 -3.54 34.44
CA VAL A 1 -2.11 -3.20 33.62
C VAL A 1 -1.00 -4.15 34.01
N SER A 2 -0.39 -4.86 33.05
CA SER A 2 0.68 -5.83 33.32
C SER A 2 1.99 -5.14 33.71
N SER A 3 2.92 -5.89 34.32
CA SER A 3 4.25 -5.40 34.69
C SER A 3 4.98 -4.79 33.49
N ASP A 4 4.98 -5.48 32.35
CA ASP A 4 5.68 -5.03 31.14
C ASP A 4 5.06 -3.78 30.53
N THR A 5 3.73 -3.61 30.66
CA THR A 5 3.07 -2.38 30.18
C THR A 5 3.50 -1.17 31.03
N ASN A 6 3.67 -1.35 32.34
CA ASN A 6 4.20 -0.29 33.20
C ASN A 6 5.66 0.03 32.85
N GLU A 7 6.47 -0.99 32.55
CA GLU A 7 7.85 -0.79 32.11
C GLU A 7 7.94 0.00 30.80
N ALA A 8 7.08 -0.32 29.83
CA ALA A 8 6.99 0.42 28.58
C ALA A 8 6.49 1.86 28.78
N LEU A 9 5.54 2.09 29.69
CA LEU A 9 5.10 3.45 30.06
C LEU A 9 6.21 4.25 30.74
N ASP A 10 7.01 3.63 31.61
CA ASP A 10 8.15 4.29 32.24
C ASP A 10 9.23 4.64 31.22
N ALA A 11 9.53 3.75 30.29
CA ALA A 11 10.45 4.03 29.18
C ALA A 11 9.95 5.18 28.30
N LEU A 12 8.66 5.23 28.02
CA LEU A 12 8.02 6.29 27.23
C LEU A 12 8.10 7.65 27.93
N LYS A 13 7.89 7.69 29.25
CA LYS A 13 8.07 8.91 30.05
C LYS A 13 9.52 9.39 30.04
N LEU A 14 10.49 8.49 30.22
CA LEU A 14 11.92 8.85 30.15
C LEU A 14 12.28 9.42 28.76
N ALA A 15 11.77 8.81 27.69
CA ALA A 15 11.95 9.31 26.34
C ALA A 15 11.31 10.70 26.15
N GLN A 16 10.08 10.90 26.64
CA GLN A 16 9.40 12.21 26.59
C GLN A 16 10.18 13.28 27.36
N GLU A 17 10.73 12.97 28.54
CA GLU A 17 11.53 13.91 29.32
C GLU A 17 12.76 14.40 28.58
N SER A 18 13.40 13.50 27.83
CA SER A 18 14.54 13.83 26.98
C SER A 18 14.18 14.67 25.73
N LEU A 19 12.89 14.79 25.40
CA LEU A 19 12.34 15.52 24.24
C LEU A 19 11.56 16.78 24.65
N LYS A 20 11.59 17.21 25.93
CA LYS A 20 10.80 18.35 26.43
C LYS A 20 10.97 19.64 25.64
N SER A 21 12.11 19.85 24.98
CA SER A 21 12.34 21.00 24.09
C SER A 21 11.56 20.95 22.77
N GLU A 22 11.03 19.79 22.38
CA GLU A 22 10.34 19.55 21.11
C GLU A 22 8.80 19.52 21.24
N GLY A 23 8.26 19.81 22.43
CA GLY A 23 6.82 20.05 22.62
C GLY A 23 5.93 18.81 22.65
N VAL A 24 6.50 17.59 22.71
CA VAL A 24 5.70 16.34 22.75
C VAL A 24 5.18 16.07 24.16
N THR A 25 3.87 15.82 24.25
CA THR A 25 3.20 15.45 25.49
C THR A 25 2.53 14.09 25.32
N VAL A 26 2.82 13.16 26.23
CA VAL A 26 2.16 11.85 26.30
C VAL A 26 1.25 11.83 27.51
N SER A 27 0.03 11.38 27.32
CA SER A 27 -0.95 11.15 28.39
C SER A 27 -1.66 9.83 28.19
N ASN A 28 -2.13 9.24 29.29
CA ASN A 28 -3.02 8.09 29.21
C ASN A 28 -4.34 8.51 28.58
N ALA A 29 -4.90 7.64 27.74
CA ALA A 29 -6.24 7.82 27.19
C ALA A 29 -7.30 7.88 28.30
N SER A 30 -8.39 8.59 28.03
CA SER A 30 -9.51 8.77 28.94
C SER A 30 -10.10 7.42 29.37
N SER A 31 -10.43 7.33 30.66
CA SER A 31 -11.13 6.17 31.23
C SER A 31 -12.56 6.02 30.72
N SER A 32 -13.10 7.02 30.01
CA SER A 32 -14.40 6.95 29.34
C SER A 32 -14.37 6.14 28.04
N ASN A 33 -13.19 5.85 27.49
CA ASN A 33 -13.06 5.10 26.25
C ASN A 33 -13.53 3.64 26.43
N PRO A 34 -14.23 3.07 25.45
CA PRO A 34 -14.80 1.72 25.56
C PRO A 34 -13.73 0.60 25.51
N GLY A 35 -12.48 0.95 25.25
CA GLY A 35 -11.36 0.02 25.14
C GLY A 35 -10.20 0.66 24.37
N ILE A 36 -9.30 -0.17 23.83
CA ILE A 36 -8.29 0.29 22.89
C ILE A 36 -8.94 0.67 21.55
N PRO A 37 -8.42 1.67 20.83
CA PRO A 37 -8.91 2.02 19.51
C PRO A 37 -8.62 0.92 18.47
N PRO A 38 -9.37 0.86 17.35
CA PRO A 38 -9.16 -0.13 16.29
C PRO A 38 -7.69 -0.17 15.84
N SER A 39 -7.00 -1.26 16.15
CA SER A 39 -5.56 -1.40 15.92
C SER A 39 -5.16 -2.86 15.81
N SER A 40 -4.02 -3.13 15.18
CA SER A 40 -3.48 -4.49 15.05
C SER A 40 -3.25 -5.19 16.39
N LEU A 41 -3.05 -4.44 17.49
CA LEU A 41 -2.95 -4.98 18.84
C LEU A 41 -4.19 -5.81 19.23
N MET A 42 -5.39 -5.45 18.74
CA MET A 42 -6.61 -6.22 18.97
C MET A 42 -6.50 -7.67 18.49
N ALA A 43 -5.80 -7.92 17.37
CA ALA A 43 -5.60 -9.27 16.85
C ALA A 43 -4.71 -10.10 17.77
N PHE A 44 -3.64 -9.50 18.31
CA PHE A 44 -2.77 -10.15 19.29
C PHE A 44 -3.51 -10.46 20.59
N LEU A 45 -4.28 -9.49 21.12
CA LEU A 45 -5.08 -9.66 22.33
C LEU A 45 -6.18 -10.72 22.17
N ARG A 46 -6.77 -10.84 20.98
CA ARG A 46 -7.74 -11.90 20.67
C ARG A 46 -7.09 -13.28 20.76
N LYS A 47 -5.84 -13.42 20.30
CA LYS A 47 -5.11 -14.69 20.39
C LYS A 47 -4.59 -14.97 21.79
N ASN A 48 -4.11 -13.94 22.48
CA ASN A 48 -3.59 -14.01 23.83
C ASN A 48 -3.93 -12.72 24.59
N SER A 49 -4.95 -12.79 25.45
CA SER A 49 -5.39 -11.64 26.25
C SER A 49 -4.36 -11.13 27.27
N SER A 50 -3.31 -11.93 27.55
CA SER A 50 -2.21 -11.54 28.44
C SER A 50 -1.10 -10.78 27.74
N THR A 51 -1.19 -10.55 26.42
CA THR A 51 -0.20 -9.77 25.68
C THR A 51 -0.19 -8.32 26.18
N SER A 52 0.95 -7.89 26.71
CA SER A 52 1.23 -6.50 27.04
C SER A 52 1.39 -5.66 25.76
N GLY A 53 0.79 -4.48 25.70
CA GLY A 53 0.88 -3.60 24.53
C GLY A 53 0.41 -2.18 24.81
N ILE A 54 0.94 -1.23 24.05
CA ILE A 54 0.58 0.19 24.07
C ILE A 54 0.22 0.59 22.65
N VAL A 55 -0.87 1.34 22.50
CA VAL A 55 -1.23 2.00 21.24
C VAL A 55 -1.03 3.49 21.46
N LEU A 56 -0.27 4.13 20.58
CA LEU A 56 -0.04 5.58 20.59
C LEU A 56 -0.92 6.19 19.51
N GLU A 57 -1.71 7.19 19.87
CA GLU A 57 -2.63 7.89 18.99
C GLU A 57 -2.51 9.40 19.17
N ASP A 58 -2.94 10.17 18.17
CA ASP A 58 -3.00 11.64 18.21
C ASP A 58 -4.33 12.18 18.78
N PHE A 59 -5.19 11.28 19.25
CA PHE A 59 -6.51 11.59 19.78
C PHE A 59 -6.79 10.88 21.11
N ASP A 60 -7.78 11.39 21.84
CA ASP A 60 -8.24 10.79 23.10
C ASP A 60 -9.52 9.97 22.93
N THR A 61 -10.62 10.62 22.51
CA THR A 61 -11.95 9.97 22.39
C THR A 61 -12.49 9.89 20.97
N VAL A 62 -12.12 10.84 20.10
CA VAL A 62 -12.57 10.94 18.71
C VAL A 62 -11.37 11.31 17.85
N PHE A 63 -11.25 10.70 16.66
CA PHE A 63 -10.16 10.99 15.72
C PHE A 63 -9.96 12.50 15.50
N ALA A 64 -8.69 12.92 15.56
CA ALA A 64 -8.30 14.28 15.19
C ALA A 64 -8.47 14.50 13.67
N ASN A 65 -8.19 13.45 12.88
CA ASN A 65 -8.35 13.46 11.43
C ASN A 65 -9.84 13.53 11.01
N LYS A 66 -10.20 14.58 10.28
CA LYS A 66 -11.56 14.81 9.75
C LYS A 66 -11.83 14.12 8.41
N PHE A 67 -10.79 13.63 7.76
CA PHE A 67 -10.83 13.05 6.42
C PHE A 67 -10.45 11.56 6.42
N TYR A 68 -10.51 10.88 7.56
CA TYR A 68 -10.14 9.46 7.72
C TYR A 68 -10.60 8.57 6.55
N HIS A 69 -9.64 7.97 5.83
CA HIS A 69 -9.84 7.14 4.61
C HIS A 69 -10.56 7.82 3.44
N SER A 70 -10.48 9.14 3.34
CA SER A 70 -11.00 9.93 2.21
C SER A 70 -9.88 10.31 1.24
N HIS A 71 -10.26 10.62 0.00
CA HIS A 71 -9.38 11.24 -0.99
C HIS A 71 -8.89 12.66 -0.61
N LEU A 72 -9.47 13.26 0.44
CA LEU A 72 -9.03 14.53 1.02
C LEU A 72 -8.03 14.36 2.18
N ASP A 73 -7.66 13.11 2.50
CA ASP A 73 -6.65 12.80 3.51
C ASP A 73 -5.26 12.82 2.86
N ASP A 74 -4.74 14.03 2.68
CA ASP A 74 -3.50 14.29 1.96
C ASP A 74 -2.40 14.91 2.85
N SER A 75 -1.26 15.24 2.25
CA SER A 75 -0.12 15.86 2.95
C SER A 75 -0.47 17.18 3.65
N ALA A 76 -1.49 17.91 3.18
CA ALA A 76 -1.91 19.17 3.80
C ALA A 76 -2.59 18.97 5.17
N ASN A 77 -3.06 17.74 5.45
CA ASN A 77 -3.65 17.35 6.73
C ASN A 77 -2.58 16.95 7.78
N ILE A 78 -1.29 16.99 7.43
CA ILE A 78 -0.20 16.43 8.24
C ILE A 78 0.77 17.51 8.72
N ASN A 79 1.29 17.32 9.92
CA ASN A 79 2.36 18.13 10.48
C ASN A 79 3.68 17.35 10.51
N SER A 80 4.64 17.71 9.65
CA SER A 80 5.94 17.04 9.55
C SER A 80 6.73 17.08 10.86
N SER A 81 6.71 18.20 11.58
CA SER A 81 7.42 18.35 12.86
C SER A 81 6.85 17.42 13.94
N ALA A 82 5.53 17.21 13.94
CA ALA A 82 4.90 16.26 14.84
C ALA A 82 5.33 14.81 14.55
N ILE A 83 5.49 14.43 13.27
CA ILE A 83 5.99 13.11 12.88
C ILE A 83 7.44 12.92 13.32
N VAL A 84 8.30 13.92 13.13
CA VAL A 84 9.71 13.88 13.59
C VAL A 84 9.78 13.63 15.10
N ALA A 85 8.97 14.36 15.86
CA ALA A 85 8.99 14.28 17.31
C ALA A 85 8.40 12.93 17.80
N ALA A 86 7.32 12.44 17.17
CA ALA A 86 6.74 11.13 17.46
C ALA A 86 7.70 9.98 17.12
N ALA A 87 8.36 10.03 15.95
CA ALA A 87 9.35 9.03 15.55
C ALA A 87 10.55 9.01 16.50
N SER A 88 11.04 10.19 16.91
CA SER A 88 12.13 10.30 17.89
C SER A 88 11.72 9.76 19.26
N LEU A 89 10.50 10.04 19.71
CA LEU A 89 9.93 9.49 20.95
C LEU A 89 9.89 7.97 20.92
N VAL A 90 9.36 7.37 19.85
CA VAL A 90 9.29 5.91 19.70
C VAL A 90 10.69 5.31 19.64
N ALA A 91 11.61 5.88 18.88
CA ALA A 91 12.98 5.39 18.76
C ALA A 91 13.72 5.38 20.11
N ARG A 92 13.62 6.49 20.88
CA ARG A 92 14.21 6.59 22.22
C ARG A 92 13.55 5.62 23.20
N THR A 93 12.23 5.45 23.13
CA THR A 93 11.50 4.48 23.98
C THR A 93 11.98 3.06 23.73
N LEU A 94 12.09 2.66 22.46
CA LEU A 94 12.60 1.35 22.07
C LEU A 94 14.06 1.15 22.51
N TYR A 95 14.90 2.18 22.42
CA TYR A 95 16.27 2.14 22.90
C TYR A 95 16.35 1.91 24.41
N VAL A 96 15.53 2.60 25.20
CA VAL A 96 15.46 2.40 26.67
C VAL A 96 15.03 0.98 27.01
N LEU A 97 14.01 0.45 26.31
CA LEU A 97 13.53 -0.91 26.51
C LEU A 97 14.57 -1.96 26.11
N ALA A 98 15.26 -1.77 24.99
CA ALA A 98 16.27 -2.71 24.51
C ALA A 98 17.58 -2.69 25.32
N SER A 99 17.85 -1.60 26.05
CA SER A 99 19.06 -1.43 26.87
C SER A 99 18.87 -1.81 28.35
N ASP A 100 17.72 -2.38 28.74
CA ASP A 100 17.34 -2.63 30.15
C ASP A 100 17.55 -1.41 31.06
N LYS A 101 17.34 -0.19 30.54
CA LYS A 101 17.60 1.08 31.24
C LYS A 101 19.07 1.33 31.65
N LYS A 102 20.02 0.50 31.21
CA LYS A 102 21.45 0.61 31.60
C LYS A 102 22.15 1.82 30.99
N ASP A 103 21.75 2.22 29.78
CA ASP A 103 22.32 3.34 29.02
C ASP A 103 21.33 4.52 28.83
N SER A 104 20.41 4.73 29.78
CA SER A 104 19.38 5.80 29.71
C SER A 104 19.89 7.19 30.08
N THR A 105 21.15 7.52 29.79
CA THR A 105 21.67 8.88 30.04
C THR A 105 20.99 9.88 29.10
N SER A 106 20.70 11.09 29.60
CA SER A 106 20.09 12.15 28.79
C SER A 106 20.90 12.45 27.51
N SER A 107 22.23 12.29 27.56
CA SER A 107 23.11 12.46 26.40
C SER A 107 22.92 11.37 25.34
N ALA A 108 22.81 10.11 25.74
CA ALA A 108 22.59 9.00 24.80
C ALA A 108 21.20 9.07 24.15
N LEU A 109 20.17 9.47 24.92
CA LEU A 109 18.84 9.68 24.35
C LEU A 109 18.82 10.88 23.40
N SER A 110 19.50 11.98 23.75
CA SER A 110 19.55 13.19 22.92
C SER A 110 20.22 13.00 21.56
N SER A 111 21.05 11.96 21.37
CA SER A 111 21.67 11.66 20.08
C SER A 111 20.76 10.85 19.15
N ILE A 112 19.66 10.28 19.65
CA ILE A 112 18.70 9.48 18.89
C ILE A 112 17.56 10.39 18.45
N ASN A 113 17.59 10.82 17.19
CA ASN A 113 16.56 11.66 16.59
C ASN A 113 16.22 11.19 15.19
N ALA A 114 14.94 11.33 14.84
CA ALA A 114 14.52 11.24 13.45
C ALA A 114 15.09 12.41 12.67
N ASN A 115 15.58 12.15 11.45
CA ASN A 115 16.07 13.20 10.57
C ASN A 115 14.88 13.93 9.93
N ALA A 116 14.72 15.22 10.23
CA ALA A 116 13.61 16.03 9.73
C ALA A 116 13.52 16.09 8.20
N SER A 117 14.66 16.29 7.51
CA SER A 117 14.68 16.35 6.05
C SER A 117 14.27 15.01 5.41
N LEU A 118 14.66 13.89 6.02
CA LEU A 118 14.22 12.57 5.56
C LEU A 118 12.72 12.37 5.77
N VAL A 119 12.15 12.86 6.87
CA VAL A 119 10.70 12.79 7.11
C VAL A 119 9.93 13.62 6.09
N GLU A 120 10.39 14.84 5.79
CA GLU A 120 9.77 15.69 4.76
C GLU A 120 9.84 15.05 3.38
N GLU A 121 11.00 14.48 3.02
CA GLU A 121 11.17 13.76 1.75
C GLU A 121 10.22 12.55 1.69
N LEU A 122 10.11 11.74 2.75
CA LEU A 122 9.18 10.61 2.81
C LEU A 122 7.71 11.04 2.70
N ILE A 123 7.32 12.14 3.35
CA ILE A 123 5.96 12.70 3.23
C ILE A 123 5.67 13.06 1.78
N SER A 124 6.57 13.81 1.14
CA SER A 124 6.41 14.24 -0.25
C SER A 124 6.37 13.07 -1.23
N CYS A 125 7.20 12.04 -1.01
CA CYS A 125 7.22 10.85 -1.87
C CYS A 125 5.99 9.95 -1.68
N LEU A 126 5.50 9.78 -0.45
CA LEU A 126 4.51 8.75 -0.11
C LEU A 126 3.09 9.28 -0.01
N LEU A 127 2.88 10.60 0.05
CA LEU A 127 1.55 11.19 0.26
C LEU A 127 1.13 12.17 -0.85
N ASP A 128 2.06 12.68 -1.65
CA ASP A 128 1.75 13.58 -2.77
C ASP A 128 1.89 12.88 -4.13
N CYS A 129 1.17 13.36 -5.15
CA CYS A 129 1.35 12.87 -6.52
C CYS A 129 2.51 13.57 -7.27
N ASP A 130 3.06 14.67 -6.74
CA ASP A 130 4.15 15.43 -7.37
C ASP A 130 5.17 15.89 -6.30
N PRO A 131 6.39 15.34 -6.27
CA PRO A 131 6.95 14.34 -7.20
C PRO A 131 6.46 12.90 -6.95
N GLY A 132 5.83 12.63 -5.80
CA GLY A 132 5.33 11.30 -5.42
C GLY A 132 6.38 10.19 -5.52
N LEU A 133 5.99 9.03 -6.03
CA LEU A 133 6.87 7.87 -6.21
C LEU A 133 7.94 8.06 -7.30
N SER A 134 7.95 9.20 -7.99
CA SER A 134 9.04 9.59 -8.90
C SER A 134 10.13 10.43 -8.20
N CYS A 135 10.01 10.69 -6.90
CA CYS A 135 11.04 11.37 -6.14
C CYS A 135 12.39 10.63 -6.15
N GLU A 136 13.49 11.35 -5.91
CA GLU A 136 14.85 10.79 -5.93
C GLU A 136 14.98 9.61 -4.95
N LEU A 137 14.47 9.75 -3.73
CA LEU A 137 14.51 8.69 -2.72
C LEU A 137 13.91 7.38 -3.23
N VAL A 138 12.69 7.40 -3.77
CA VAL A 138 12.00 6.19 -4.26
C VAL A 138 12.70 5.62 -5.49
N SER A 139 13.03 6.48 -6.45
CA SER A 139 13.73 6.10 -7.69
C SER A 139 15.11 5.46 -7.46
N SER A 140 15.73 5.72 -6.30
CA SER A 140 17.00 5.10 -5.92
C SER A 140 16.88 3.62 -5.52
N TYR A 141 15.66 3.15 -5.20
CA TYR A 141 15.40 1.78 -4.78
C TYR A 141 14.58 0.96 -5.78
N ILE A 142 13.55 1.55 -6.36
CA ILE A 142 12.60 0.83 -7.21
C ILE A 142 12.34 1.57 -8.51
N THR A 143 11.83 0.83 -9.49
CA THR A 143 11.18 1.44 -10.66
C THR A 143 9.68 1.42 -10.40
N SER A 144 9.10 2.59 -10.13
CA SER A 144 7.67 2.75 -9.92
C SER A 144 6.91 2.66 -11.25
N VAL A 145 5.70 2.11 -11.20
CA VAL A 145 4.76 2.03 -12.32
C VAL A 145 3.92 3.30 -12.36
N ASP A 146 3.48 3.77 -11.19
CA ASP A 146 2.66 4.96 -11.03
C ASP A 146 3.43 6.04 -10.25
N THR A 147 3.22 7.30 -10.63
CA THR A 147 3.82 8.44 -9.90
C THR A 147 3.06 8.73 -8.61
N CYS A 148 1.72 8.61 -8.62
CA CYS A 148 0.95 8.92 -7.42
C CYS A 148 0.87 7.71 -6.47
N PRO A 149 1.28 7.86 -5.20
CA PRO A 149 1.22 6.78 -4.23
C PRO A 149 -0.21 6.36 -3.93
N SER A 150 -0.45 5.05 -3.85
CA SER A 150 -1.71 4.47 -3.39
C SER A 150 -1.44 3.54 -2.23
N HIS A 151 -2.07 3.82 -1.09
CA HIS A 151 -2.01 2.97 0.11
C HIS A 151 -3.13 1.92 0.14
N TYR A 152 -3.83 1.76 -0.99
CA TYR A 152 -4.75 0.64 -1.16
C TYR A 152 -3.96 -0.67 -1.18
N VAL A 153 -4.36 -1.63 -0.35
CA VAL A 153 -3.65 -2.91 -0.15
C VAL A 153 -3.62 -3.80 -1.41
N GLY A 154 -4.41 -3.47 -2.42
CA GLY A 154 -4.45 -4.22 -3.68
C GLY A 154 -5.03 -5.62 -3.51
N VAL A 155 -4.68 -6.49 -4.47
CA VAL A 155 -5.17 -7.88 -4.54
C VAL A 155 -3.97 -8.81 -4.53
N VAL A 156 -4.07 -9.94 -3.83
CA VAL A 156 -3.03 -10.97 -3.87
C VAL A 156 -3.08 -11.69 -5.21
N LEU A 157 -2.12 -11.36 -6.08
CA LEU A 157 -2.00 -11.91 -7.42
C LEU A 157 -1.19 -13.22 -7.39
N GLY A 158 -1.86 -14.37 -7.44
CA GLY A 158 -1.22 -15.69 -7.53
C GLY A 158 -0.97 -16.36 -6.18
N GLU A 159 0.07 -17.20 -6.11
CA GLU A 159 0.40 -17.98 -4.92
C GLU A 159 1.09 -17.10 -3.85
N PRO A 160 0.54 -17.04 -2.61
CA PRO A 160 1.18 -16.31 -1.51
C PRO A 160 2.60 -16.81 -1.24
N SER A 161 3.59 -15.90 -1.30
CA SER A 161 5.00 -16.24 -1.14
C SER A 161 5.75 -15.20 -0.33
N SER A 162 6.72 -15.65 0.46
CA SER A 162 7.66 -14.78 1.18
C SER A 162 8.75 -14.17 0.28
N THR A 163 8.83 -14.64 -0.97
CA THR A 163 9.71 -14.10 -2.02
C THR A 163 8.86 -13.83 -3.27
N PRO A 164 7.91 -12.87 -3.20
CA PRO A 164 7.03 -12.57 -4.32
C PRO A 164 7.82 -11.95 -5.48
N SER A 165 7.32 -12.13 -6.70
CA SER A 165 7.88 -11.41 -7.84
C SER A 165 7.50 -9.92 -7.76
N PRO A 166 8.34 -8.98 -8.22
CA PRO A 166 8.04 -7.55 -8.13
C PRO A 166 6.69 -7.14 -8.75
N ASN A 167 6.23 -7.84 -9.79
CA ASN A 167 4.94 -7.59 -10.44
C ASN A 167 3.71 -8.06 -9.61
N GLN A 168 3.92 -8.72 -8.47
CA GLN A 168 2.86 -9.18 -7.57
C GLN A 168 2.74 -8.31 -6.30
N VAL A 169 3.58 -7.28 -6.18
CA VAL A 169 3.67 -6.42 -5.00
C VAL A 169 3.57 -4.97 -5.45
N ASP A 170 2.76 -4.18 -4.74
CA ASP A 170 2.58 -2.77 -5.02
C ASP A 170 3.88 -1.95 -4.78
N ASP A 171 3.97 -0.80 -5.43
CA ASP A 171 5.15 0.06 -5.41
C ASP A 171 5.53 0.53 -4.00
N ILE A 172 4.53 0.81 -3.14
CA ILE A 172 4.76 1.25 -1.76
C ILE A 172 5.43 0.14 -0.96
N SER A 173 4.86 -1.07 -0.99
CA SER A 173 5.42 -2.25 -0.32
C SER A 173 6.83 -2.58 -0.81
N ARG A 174 7.09 -2.47 -2.13
CA ARG A 174 8.43 -2.68 -2.71
C ARG A 174 9.43 -1.64 -2.23
N PHE A 175 9.04 -0.36 -2.21
CA PHE A 175 9.88 0.71 -1.71
C PHE A 175 10.17 0.55 -0.21
N VAL A 176 9.14 0.38 0.62
CA VAL A 176 9.27 0.23 2.08
C VAL A 176 10.17 -0.96 2.43
N TRP A 177 10.02 -2.09 1.74
CA TRP A 177 10.89 -3.25 1.94
C TRP A 177 12.35 -2.92 1.66
N ASN A 178 12.64 -2.27 0.52
CA ASN A 178 14.01 -1.89 0.13
C ASN A 178 14.61 -0.85 1.08
N PHE A 179 13.84 0.19 1.38
CA PHE A 179 14.23 1.28 2.27
C PHE A 179 14.52 0.77 3.68
N LEU A 180 13.63 -0.05 4.23
CA LEU A 180 13.82 -0.65 5.55
C LEU A 180 15.06 -1.55 5.55
N ALA A 181 15.21 -2.41 4.54
CA ALA A 181 16.35 -3.31 4.43
C ALA A 181 17.68 -2.56 4.39
N ASP A 182 17.76 -1.44 3.68
CA ASP A 182 18.96 -0.60 3.63
C ASP A 182 19.24 0.08 4.98
N ARG A 183 18.21 0.75 5.56
CA ARG A 183 18.34 1.51 6.81
C ARG A 183 18.64 0.64 8.03
N THR A 184 18.20 -0.61 8.06
CA THR A 184 18.46 -1.53 9.17
C THR A 184 19.61 -2.51 8.90
N SER A 185 20.28 -2.38 7.76
CA SER A 185 21.38 -3.27 7.42
C SER A 185 22.62 -2.99 8.26
N THR A 186 23.40 -4.04 8.53
CA THR A 186 24.77 -3.87 9.04
C THR A 186 25.71 -3.59 7.87
N PRO A 187 26.63 -2.61 7.97
CA PRO A 187 27.62 -2.37 6.93
C PRO A 187 28.46 -3.63 6.69
N LYS A 188 28.21 -4.33 5.58
CA LYS A 188 29.15 -5.32 5.05
C LYS A 188 30.23 -4.55 4.29
N GLY A 189 31.45 -5.08 4.25
CA GLY A 189 32.58 -4.50 3.51
C GLY A 189 32.31 -4.34 2.00
N ASN A 190 33.04 -5.07 1.14
CA ASN A 190 32.87 -4.91 -0.31
C ASN A 190 31.44 -5.22 -0.75
N THR A 191 30.78 -4.24 -1.38
CA THR A 191 29.43 -4.35 -1.94
C THR A 191 29.41 -5.38 -3.06
N THR A 192 28.80 -6.54 -2.82
CA THR A 192 28.59 -7.55 -3.86
C THR A 192 27.34 -7.21 -4.66
N VAL A 193 27.48 -7.20 -5.99
CA VAL A 193 26.36 -6.97 -6.92
C VAL A 193 25.48 -8.22 -6.97
N CYS A 194 24.17 -8.04 -6.91
CA CYS A 194 23.17 -9.10 -7.00
C CYS A 194 22.08 -8.74 -8.01
N SER A 195 21.37 -9.75 -8.52
CA SER A 195 20.24 -9.53 -9.43
C SER A 195 18.91 -10.05 -8.89
N LYS A 196 18.93 -11.02 -7.95
CA LYS A 196 17.72 -11.58 -7.32
C LYS A 196 17.93 -11.91 -5.86
N ASP A 197 19.07 -12.52 -5.54
CA ASP A 197 19.39 -12.95 -4.19
C ASP A 197 20.90 -12.85 -3.92
N CYS A 198 21.25 -12.86 -2.64
CA CYS A 198 22.60 -12.77 -2.11
C CYS A 198 23.07 -14.14 -1.63
N SER A 199 23.36 -15.01 -2.60
CA SER A 199 23.78 -16.41 -2.41
C SER A 199 24.74 -16.60 -1.23
N ASN A 200 24.44 -17.60 -0.37
CA ASN A 200 25.22 -18.08 0.78
C ASN A 200 25.64 -17.05 1.85
N ASN A 201 25.27 -15.78 1.70
CA ASN A 201 25.79 -14.68 2.52
C ASN A 201 24.80 -14.16 3.57
N GLY A 202 23.63 -14.81 3.71
CA GLY A 202 22.61 -14.51 4.73
C GLY A 202 21.97 -13.13 4.58
N GLY A 203 22.06 -12.51 3.41
CA GLY A 203 21.58 -11.15 3.15
C GLY A 203 20.47 -11.09 2.11
N VAL A 204 19.97 -9.89 1.87
CA VAL A 204 18.91 -9.59 0.90
C VAL A 204 19.46 -8.68 -0.20
N CYS A 205 18.89 -8.81 -1.41
CA CYS A 205 19.28 -8.00 -2.56
C CYS A 205 18.36 -6.77 -2.64
N ILE A 206 18.90 -5.58 -2.35
CA ILE A 206 18.17 -4.31 -2.48
C ILE A 206 18.52 -3.59 -3.78
N ARG A 207 17.68 -2.66 -4.22
CA ARG A 207 17.90 -1.78 -5.40
C ARG A 207 18.08 -2.54 -6.72
N ALA A 208 17.59 -3.78 -6.80
CA ALA A 208 17.78 -4.63 -7.99
C ALA A 208 17.08 -4.07 -9.25
N GLU A 209 16.03 -3.26 -9.06
CA GLU A 209 15.17 -2.80 -10.15
C GLU A 209 15.67 -1.58 -10.91
N THR A 210 16.52 -0.75 -10.30
CA THR A 210 16.90 0.56 -10.88
C THR A 210 17.84 0.42 -12.08
N ASN A 211 18.71 -0.61 -12.07
CA ASN A 211 19.71 -0.84 -13.13
C ASN A 211 20.03 -2.33 -13.37
N GLY A 212 19.23 -3.25 -12.83
CA GLY A 212 19.52 -4.69 -12.85
C GLY A 212 20.76 -5.10 -12.02
N LYS A 213 21.32 -4.15 -11.26
CA LYS A 213 22.50 -4.31 -10.41
C LYS A 213 22.13 -3.90 -8.98
N GLY A 214 21.52 -4.82 -8.25
CA GLY A 214 21.24 -4.65 -6.84
C GLY A 214 22.50 -4.78 -5.97
N ILE A 215 22.34 -4.44 -4.71
CA ILE A 215 23.40 -4.49 -3.69
C ILE A 215 22.98 -5.48 -2.61
N CYS A 216 23.89 -6.36 -2.21
CA CYS A 216 23.65 -7.25 -1.07
C CYS A 216 23.85 -6.55 0.26
N VAL A 217 22.83 -6.62 1.11
CA VAL A 217 22.87 -6.11 2.48
C VAL A 217 22.44 -7.19 3.46
N ASN A 218 23.01 -7.17 4.67
CA ASN A 218 22.61 -8.09 5.73
C ASN A 218 21.47 -7.46 6.53
N SER A 219 20.23 -7.87 6.25
CA SER A 219 19.03 -7.37 6.91
C SER A 219 18.06 -8.53 7.21
N THR A 220 17.25 -8.35 8.24
CA THR A 220 16.18 -9.28 8.64
C THR A 220 14.84 -8.98 7.95
N THR A 221 14.79 -7.95 7.10
CA THR A 221 13.59 -7.53 6.36
C THR A 221 13.10 -8.63 5.42
N ARG A 222 11.82 -8.99 5.51
CA ARG A 222 11.19 -10.04 4.70
C ARG A 222 9.74 -9.69 4.36
N TYR A 223 9.25 -10.19 3.24
CA TYR A 223 7.82 -10.16 2.96
C TYR A 223 7.09 -11.21 3.80
N VAL A 224 5.89 -10.84 4.23
CA VAL A 224 4.94 -11.76 4.88
C VAL A 224 3.63 -11.66 4.11
N PRO A 225 3.16 -12.74 3.49
CA PRO A 225 1.87 -12.70 2.80
C PRO A 225 0.74 -12.36 3.76
N ALA A 226 -0.01 -11.31 3.44
CA ALA A 226 -1.12 -10.82 4.24
C ALA A 226 -2.44 -11.04 3.49
N TYR A 227 -3.20 -12.03 3.91
CA TYR A 227 -4.54 -12.32 3.41
C TYR A 227 -5.37 -13.00 4.51
N SER A 228 -6.69 -13.01 4.35
CA SER A 228 -7.60 -13.64 5.31
C SER A 228 -7.25 -15.12 5.52
N THR A 229 -7.13 -15.58 6.77
CA THR A 229 -6.87 -17.01 7.05
C THR A 229 -8.03 -17.92 6.64
N ARG A 230 -9.18 -17.33 6.28
CA ARG A 230 -10.33 -18.03 5.70
C ARG A 230 -10.20 -18.26 4.20
N LEU A 231 -9.16 -17.76 3.56
CA LEU A 231 -8.90 -18.02 2.15
C LEU A 231 -7.83 -19.10 2.04
N LYS A 232 -8.06 -20.07 1.16
CA LYS A 232 -7.08 -21.09 0.81
C LYS A 232 -6.96 -21.14 -0.71
N LEU A 233 -5.74 -20.98 -1.22
CA LEU A 233 -5.46 -21.23 -2.63
C LEU A 233 -5.29 -22.74 -2.85
N ASP A 234 -6.06 -23.31 -3.76
CA ASP A 234 -6.00 -24.72 -4.12
C ASP A 234 -6.06 -24.86 -5.64
N SER A 235 -4.99 -25.39 -6.23
CA SER A 235 -4.83 -25.54 -7.68
C SER A 235 -5.17 -24.27 -8.48
N GLY A 236 -4.70 -23.10 -8.00
CA GLY A 236 -4.93 -21.81 -8.66
C GLY A 236 -6.31 -21.20 -8.44
N THR A 237 -7.17 -21.81 -7.62
CA THR A 237 -8.50 -21.27 -7.25
C THR A 237 -8.55 -20.92 -5.77
N TRP A 238 -8.98 -19.70 -5.46
CA TRP A 238 -9.24 -19.29 -4.08
C TRP A 238 -10.54 -19.90 -3.57
N LYS A 239 -10.46 -20.60 -2.44
CA LYS A 239 -11.60 -21.21 -1.74
C LYS A 239 -11.80 -20.51 -0.40
N VAL A 240 -13.05 -20.18 -0.09
CA VAL A 240 -13.43 -19.67 1.22
C VAL A 240 -13.66 -20.85 2.15
N LEU A 241 -12.87 -20.91 3.22
CA LEU A 241 -12.99 -21.90 4.28
C LEU A 241 -14.21 -21.59 5.15
N PRO A 242 -14.99 -22.61 5.55
CA PRO A 242 -16.15 -22.41 6.41
C PRO A 242 -15.73 -21.86 7.78
N PRO A 243 -16.60 -21.09 8.45
CA PRO A 243 -16.47 -20.79 9.88
C PRO A 243 -16.17 -22.04 10.69
N ASN A 244 -15.24 -21.96 11.66
CA ASN A 244 -15.19 -22.99 12.69
C ASN A 244 -16.43 -22.85 13.59
N SER A 245 -17.06 -23.95 14.00
CA SER A 245 -18.31 -23.96 14.76
C SER A 245 -18.21 -23.31 16.15
N SER A 246 -16.98 -23.04 16.61
CA SER A 246 -16.68 -22.34 17.86
C SER A 246 -16.64 -20.82 17.74
N ASP A 247 -16.94 -20.22 16.57
CA ASP A 247 -16.89 -18.77 16.38
C ASP A 247 -18.12 -18.04 16.96
N PRO A 248 -17.96 -17.22 18.01
CA PRO A 248 -19.04 -16.39 18.48
C PRO A 248 -19.12 -15.14 17.58
N MET A 249 -20.13 -15.11 16.71
CA MET A 249 -20.70 -13.87 16.19
C MET A 249 -19.81 -13.07 15.22
N GLY A 250 -19.14 -13.71 14.24
CA GLY A 250 -18.45 -12.98 13.18
C GLY A 250 -17.09 -12.40 13.59
N MET A 251 -16.47 -13.01 14.61
CA MET A 251 -15.09 -12.73 15.03
C MET A 251 -14.04 -13.41 14.13
N LEU A 252 -14.48 -14.15 13.10
CA LEU A 252 -13.61 -14.70 12.07
C LEU A 252 -12.95 -13.61 11.22
N ASP A 253 -11.77 -13.93 10.68
CA ASP A 253 -11.06 -13.01 9.79
C ASP A 253 -11.96 -12.55 8.64
N PRO A 254 -12.00 -11.24 8.33
CA PRO A 254 -12.82 -10.72 7.26
C PRO A 254 -12.35 -11.28 5.92
N VAL A 255 -13.29 -11.46 4.98
CA VAL A 255 -12.99 -11.87 3.61
C VAL A 255 -13.43 -10.73 2.70
N TRP A 256 -12.46 -10.08 2.07
CA TRP A 256 -12.66 -9.07 1.04
C TRP A 256 -12.09 -9.58 -0.27
N THR A 257 -12.87 -9.49 -1.34
CA THR A 257 -12.48 -9.90 -2.68
C THR A 257 -12.87 -8.80 -3.65
N GLU A 258 -11.90 -8.32 -4.40
CA GLU A 258 -12.11 -7.32 -5.44
C GLU A 258 -12.54 -7.98 -6.76
N SER A 259 -13.42 -7.30 -7.51
CA SER A 259 -13.90 -7.80 -8.80
C SER A 259 -12.83 -7.64 -9.87
N ASN A 260 -12.74 -8.55 -10.84
CA ASN A 260 -11.86 -8.38 -12.00
C ASN A 260 -12.51 -7.44 -13.04
N TRP A 261 -11.74 -6.52 -13.61
CA TRP A 261 -12.14 -5.70 -14.76
C TRP A 261 -11.08 -5.76 -15.86
N ASN A 262 -11.49 -5.45 -17.10
CA ASN A 262 -10.55 -5.41 -18.25
C ASN A 262 -9.91 -4.03 -18.40
N THR A 263 -10.73 -3.02 -18.70
CA THR A 263 -10.25 -1.64 -18.89
C THR A 263 -11.32 -0.69 -18.41
N ILE A 264 -10.94 0.20 -17.51
CA ILE A 264 -11.79 1.31 -17.06
C ILE A 264 -11.39 2.52 -17.89
N GLY A 265 -12.35 3.14 -18.57
CA GLY A 265 -12.11 4.30 -19.41
C GLY A 265 -13.29 5.23 -19.40
N LEU A 266 -13.00 6.54 -19.43
CA LEU A 266 -13.99 7.59 -19.55
C LEU A 266 -13.87 8.21 -20.94
N ARG A 267 -14.99 8.32 -21.66
CA ARG A 267 -15.06 8.99 -22.96
C ARG A 267 -16.23 9.96 -22.99
N VAL A 268 -16.00 11.15 -23.55
CA VAL A 268 -17.03 12.17 -23.76
C VAL A 268 -17.19 12.38 -25.25
N TYR A 269 -18.42 12.28 -25.74
CA TYR A 269 -18.75 12.50 -27.14
C TYR A 269 -20.16 13.07 -27.27
N THR A 270 -20.40 13.81 -28.35
CA THR A 270 -21.73 14.31 -28.69
C THR A 270 -22.55 13.19 -29.30
N VAL A 271 -23.77 12.98 -28.81
CA VAL A 271 -24.72 12.00 -29.37
C VAL A 271 -25.58 12.70 -30.41
N GLN A 272 -25.65 12.12 -31.61
CA GLN A 272 -26.49 12.63 -32.69
C GLN A 272 -27.98 12.29 -32.43
N GLU A 273 -28.90 13.09 -32.98
CA GLU A 273 -30.33 12.81 -32.84
C GLU A 273 -30.72 11.49 -33.53
N ALA A 274 -31.49 10.66 -32.81
CA ALA A 274 -31.95 9.37 -33.33
C ALA A 274 -32.78 9.48 -34.62
N ALA A 275 -33.42 10.63 -34.88
CA ALA A 275 -34.14 10.89 -36.12
C ALA A 275 -33.19 10.95 -37.33
N TYR A 276 -32.03 11.58 -37.16
CA TYR A 276 -31.01 11.66 -38.19
C TYR A 276 -30.43 10.27 -38.51
N ASP A 277 -30.13 9.47 -37.48
CA ASP A 277 -29.62 8.10 -37.66
C ASP A 277 -30.62 7.22 -38.45
N ARG A 278 -31.91 7.36 -38.15
CA ARG A 278 -32.98 6.66 -38.90
C ARG A 278 -33.05 7.12 -40.35
N LEU A 279 -32.92 8.42 -40.62
CA LEU A 279 -32.91 8.96 -41.97
C LEU A 279 -31.71 8.46 -42.77
N VAL A 280 -30.51 8.44 -42.17
CA VAL A 280 -29.30 7.90 -42.81
C VAL A 280 -29.46 6.41 -43.10
N LEU A 281 -29.98 5.63 -42.15
CA LEU A 281 -30.20 4.19 -42.33
C LEU A 281 -31.21 3.91 -43.46
N LEU A 282 -32.38 4.57 -43.44
CA LEU A 282 -33.42 4.39 -44.46
C LEU A 282 -32.96 4.89 -45.83
N GLY A 283 -32.22 5.99 -45.87
CA GLY A 283 -31.58 6.50 -47.08
C GLY A 283 -30.59 5.49 -47.66
N GLY A 284 -29.73 4.91 -46.82
CA GLY A 284 -28.79 3.86 -47.20
C GLY A 284 -29.49 2.63 -47.79
N ILE A 285 -30.51 2.10 -47.10
CA ILE A 285 -31.31 0.95 -47.59
C ILE A 285 -31.94 1.27 -48.95
N SER A 286 -32.52 2.46 -49.11
CA SER A 286 -33.17 2.88 -50.34
C SER A 286 -32.19 2.90 -51.52
N VAL A 287 -30.99 3.47 -51.33
CA VAL A 287 -29.95 3.49 -52.36
C VAL A 287 -29.52 2.08 -52.73
N THR A 288 -29.34 1.17 -51.76
CA THR A 288 -28.97 -0.23 -52.02
C THR A 288 -30.04 -0.96 -52.84
N VAL A 289 -31.33 -0.80 -52.49
CA VAL A 289 -32.43 -1.43 -53.23
C VAL A 289 -32.54 -0.87 -54.66
N LEU A 290 -32.45 0.45 -54.81
CA LEU A 290 -32.51 1.09 -56.13
C LEU A 290 -31.32 0.69 -57.00
N ALA A 291 -30.12 0.60 -56.45
CA ALA A 291 -28.94 0.13 -57.16
C ALA A 291 -29.10 -1.33 -57.61
N TYR A 292 -29.60 -2.21 -56.72
CA TYR A 292 -29.87 -3.60 -57.08
C TYR A 292 -30.89 -3.72 -58.21
N LEU A 293 -32.01 -2.98 -58.11
CA LEU A 293 -33.03 -2.95 -59.16
C LEU A 293 -32.45 -2.41 -60.48
N ALA A 294 -31.66 -1.33 -60.44
CA ALA A 294 -31.01 -0.77 -61.62
C ALA A 294 -30.06 -1.78 -62.27
N ILE A 295 -29.27 -2.52 -61.48
CA ILE A 295 -28.38 -3.59 -61.98
C ILE A 295 -29.18 -4.71 -62.64
N VAL A 296 -30.25 -5.20 -62.00
CA VAL A 296 -31.09 -6.27 -62.53
C VAL A 296 -31.74 -5.83 -63.85
N LEU A 297 -32.29 -4.62 -63.90
CA LEU A 297 -32.93 -4.06 -65.10
C LEU A 297 -31.91 -3.84 -66.23
N THR A 298 -30.75 -3.28 -65.92
CA THR A 298 -29.69 -3.04 -66.90
C THR A 298 -29.15 -4.36 -67.45
N ARG A 299 -28.96 -5.37 -66.59
CA ARG A 299 -28.55 -6.72 -67.01
C ARG A 299 -29.60 -7.34 -67.93
N ALA A 300 -30.87 -7.29 -67.56
CA ALA A 300 -31.96 -7.81 -68.38
C ALA A 300 -32.03 -7.10 -69.75
N TYR A 301 -31.84 -5.78 -69.78
CA TYR A 301 -31.79 -5.00 -71.01
C TYR A 301 -30.61 -5.39 -71.90
N ILE A 302 -29.41 -5.50 -71.33
CA ILE A 302 -28.20 -5.89 -72.05
C ILE A 302 -28.32 -7.33 -72.59
N THR A 303 -28.77 -8.29 -71.79
CA THR A 303 -29.00 -9.69 -72.24
C THR A 303 -29.99 -9.74 -73.41
N LYS A 304 -31.10 -8.99 -73.32
CA LYS A 304 -32.07 -8.88 -74.41
C LYS A 304 -31.50 -8.23 -75.66
N ALA A 305 -30.70 -7.17 -75.52
CA ALA A 305 -30.07 -6.47 -76.64
C ALA A 305 -28.98 -7.30 -77.34
N LEU A 306 -28.25 -8.13 -76.57
CA LEU A 306 -27.21 -9.03 -77.09
C LEU A 306 -27.77 -10.35 -77.67
N LYS A 307 -29.09 -10.58 -77.63
CA LYS A 307 -29.75 -11.82 -78.09
C LYS A 307 -29.10 -13.11 -77.56
N GLN A 308 -28.64 -13.06 -76.31
CA GLN A 308 -28.26 -14.25 -75.58
C GLN A 308 -29.54 -14.76 -74.90
N ASP A 309 -30.19 -15.75 -75.51
CA ASP A 309 -31.23 -16.55 -74.85
C ASP A 309 -30.63 -17.37 -73.71
#